data_AF-A0A965S5Y7-F1
#
_entry.id   AF-A0A965S5Y7-F1
#
_cell.length_a   1.000
_cell.length_b   1.000
_cell.length_c   1.000
_cell.angle_alpha   90.00
_cell.angle_beta   90.00
_cell.angle_gamma   90.00
#
_symmetry.space_group_name_H-M   'P 1'
#
loop_
_entity.id
_entity.type
_entity.pdbx_description
1 polymer ?
#
loop_
_entity_poly.entity_id
_entity_poly.type
_entity_poly.pdbx_seq_one_letter_code
_entity_poly.pdbx_strand_id
1 'polypeptide(L)'
;MNKTSKEELNYWDDVLDEYEHSIGLGKYSEVHNFTEGELASYLNMNRDSIEKLTPEDCAQISYRLAQYAFYLQRTLNREIARHNWAEETIKETIADEINNYKGYGFVEKSLQAIKHNDRALSLSKIKRYAQQRMDRLSYLANTVKNLSDIILSVQKTKVKHGS
;
A
#
# COMPACT_ATOMS: atom_id res chain seq x y z
N MET A 1 1.44 5.93 31.54
CA MET A 1 2.52 5.61 30.59
C MET A 1 2.14 6.22 29.25
N ASN A 2 2.96 7.11 28.70
CA ASN A 2 2.74 7.59 27.34
C ASN A 2 2.97 6.42 26.36
N LYS A 3 2.02 6.19 25.46
CA LYS A 3 2.16 5.17 24.41
C LYS A 3 3.38 5.50 23.56
N THR A 4 4.13 4.48 23.15
CA THR A 4 5.21 4.63 22.16
C THR A 4 4.63 4.96 20.80
N SER A 5 5.41 5.59 19.90
CA SER A 5 4.95 5.91 18.55
C SER A 5 4.47 4.68 17.77
N LYS A 6 5.03 3.50 18.07
CA LYS A 6 4.62 2.23 17.44
C LYS A 6 3.27 1.73 17.97
N GLU A 7 3.00 1.88 19.27
CA GLU A 7 1.71 1.54 19.86
C GLU A 7 0.60 2.48 19.40
N GLU A 8 0.91 3.78 19.22
CA GLU A 8 -0.03 4.74 18.66
C GLU A 8 -0.34 4.43 17.20
N LEU A 9 0.67 4.08 16.40
CA LEU A 9 0.49 3.65 15.01
C LEU A 9 -0.43 2.43 14.93
N ASN A 10 -0.17 1.41 15.74
CA ASN A 10 -0.99 0.19 15.77
C ASN A 10 -2.43 0.49 16.17
N TYR A 11 -2.64 1.37 17.15
CA TYR A 11 -3.98 1.80 17.54
C TYR A 11 -4.73 2.45 16.37
N TRP A 12 -4.08 3.34 15.61
CA TRP A 12 -4.71 3.97 14.46
C TRP A 12 -4.98 2.99 13.32
N ASP A 13 -4.05 2.08 13.07
CA ASP A 13 -4.23 0.98 12.14
C ASP A 13 -5.46 0.12 12.50
N ASP A 14 -5.63 -0.24 13.78
CA ASP A 14 -6.77 -1.04 14.25
C ASP A 14 -8.10 -0.29 14.06
N VAL A 15 -8.15 1.00 14.41
CA VAL A 15 -9.33 1.86 14.22
C VAL A 15 -9.71 1.97 12.75
N LEU A 16 -8.72 2.11 11.86
CA LEU A 16 -8.97 2.19 10.42
C LEU A 16 -9.39 0.83 9.85
N ASP A 17 -8.81 -0.27 10.31
CA ASP A 17 -9.21 -1.63 9.91
C ASP A 17 -10.65 -1.95 10.35
N GLU A 18 -11.07 -1.51 11.55
CA GLU A 18 -12.46 -1.60 12.01
C GLU A 18 -13.40 -0.80 11.11
N TYR A 19 -13.00 0.40 10.70
CA TYR A 19 -13.77 1.20 9.75
C TYR A 19 -13.88 0.49 8.39
N GLU A 20 -12.78 -0.01 7.82
CA GLU A 20 -12.79 -0.76 6.57
C GLU A 20 -13.69 -2.01 6.65
N HIS A 21 -13.68 -2.69 7.80
CA HIS A 21 -14.58 -3.81 8.07
C HIS A 21 -16.05 -3.37 8.08
N SER A 22 -16.37 -2.25 8.73
CA SER A 22 -17.74 -1.73 8.84
C SER A 22 -18.39 -1.39 7.49
N ILE A 23 -17.57 -1.03 6.48
CA ILE A 23 -18.03 -0.74 5.12
C ILE A 23 -17.96 -1.95 4.17
N GLY A 24 -17.65 -3.14 4.71
CA GLY A 24 -17.71 -4.40 3.96
C GLY A 24 -16.44 -4.78 3.20
N LEU A 25 -15.29 -4.10 3.41
CA LEU A 25 -14.02 -4.49 2.78
C LEU A 25 -13.37 -5.72 3.43
N GLY A 26 -13.97 -6.23 4.51
CA GLY A 26 -13.43 -7.35 5.29
C GLY A 26 -12.16 -6.97 6.04
N LYS A 27 -11.68 -7.90 6.87
CA LYS A 27 -10.47 -7.70 7.67
C LYS A 27 -9.25 -7.60 6.75
N TYR A 28 -8.44 -6.55 6.92
CA TYR A 28 -7.15 -6.47 6.24
C TYR A 28 -6.21 -7.57 6.75
N SER A 29 -5.43 -8.15 5.84
CA SER A 29 -4.41 -9.14 6.15
C SER A 29 -3.14 -8.75 5.42
N GLU A 30 -2.01 -8.72 6.13
CA GLU A 30 -0.68 -8.50 5.52
C GLU A 30 -0.27 -9.66 4.61
N VAL A 31 -0.92 -10.82 4.77
CA VAL A 31 -0.73 -11.99 3.91
C VAL A 31 -1.91 -12.05 2.95
N HIS A 32 -1.62 -11.95 1.66
CA HIS A 32 -2.62 -12.13 0.61
C HIS A 32 -2.95 -13.62 0.43
N ASN A 33 -4.17 -13.93 -0.03
CA ASN A 33 -4.66 -15.30 -0.25
C ASN A 33 -4.11 -15.96 -1.54
N PHE A 34 -2.88 -15.63 -1.90
CA PHE A 34 -2.18 -16.20 -3.05
C PHE A 34 -0.94 -16.92 -2.59
N THR A 35 -0.63 -18.02 -3.26
CA THR A 35 0.70 -18.63 -3.13
C THR A 35 1.70 -17.85 -3.98
N GLU A 36 2.98 -17.85 -3.60
CA GLU A 36 4.04 -17.21 -4.40
C GLU A 36 4.10 -17.80 -5.82
N GLY A 37 3.96 -19.12 -5.94
CA GLY A 37 3.92 -19.81 -7.23
C GLY A 37 2.74 -19.40 -8.11
N GLU A 38 1.55 -19.20 -7.52
CA GLU A 38 0.36 -18.76 -8.26
C GLU A 38 0.57 -17.36 -8.85
N LEU A 39 0.93 -16.36 -8.03
CA LEU A 39 1.13 -14.99 -8.52
C LEU A 39 2.28 -14.89 -9.52
N ALA A 40 3.40 -15.57 -9.25
CA ALA A 40 4.53 -15.61 -10.16
C ALA A 40 4.13 -16.22 -11.51
N SER A 41 3.29 -17.27 -11.50
CA SER A 41 2.78 -17.87 -12.73
C SER A 41 1.95 -16.88 -13.54
N TYR A 42 1.06 -16.11 -12.90
CA TYR A 42 0.17 -15.17 -13.60
C TYR A 42 0.90 -13.92 -14.10
N LEU A 43 1.83 -13.38 -13.32
CA LEU A 43 2.57 -12.16 -13.67
C LEU A 43 3.66 -12.40 -14.73
N ASN A 44 4.18 -13.63 -14.84
CA ASN A 44 5.27 -13.97 -15.77
C ASN A 44 4.84 -14.93 -16.89
N MET A 45 3.54 -15.00 -17.22
CA MET A 45 3.08 -15.81 -18.34
C MET A 45 3.70 -15.33 -19.65
N ASN A 46 4.30 -16.26 -20.39
CA ASN A 46 4.72 -16.01 -21.76
C ASN A 46 3.55 -16.22 -22.74
N ARG A 47 3.76 -15.83 -24.00
CA ARG A 47 2.77 -15.95 -25.07
C ARG A 47 2.23 -17.38 -25.21
N ASP A 48 3.11 -18.39 -25.24
CA ASP A 48 2.73 -19.79 -25.44
C ASP A 48 1.82 -20.31 -24.32
N SER A 49 2.03 -19.82 -23.09
CA SER A 49 1.18 -20.15 -21.95
C SER A 49 -0.21 -19.55 -22.14
N ILE A 50 -0.29 -18.28 -22.56
CA ILE A 50 -1.55 -17.56 -22.79
C ILE A 50 -2.35 -18.20 -23.93
N GLU A 51 -1.69 -18.65 -25.01
CA GLU A 51 -2.36 -19.31 -26.13
C GLU A 51 -3.04 -20.61 -25.73
N LYS A 52 -2.47 -21.35 -24.76
CA LYS A 52 -3.01 -22.62 -24.26
C LYS A 52 -4.16 -22.47 -23.25
N LEU A 53 -4.39 -21.27 -22.72
CA LEU A 53 -5.47 -21.04 -21.76
C LEU A 53 -6.84 -21.21 -22.42
N THR A 54 -7.77 -21.83 -21.70
CA THR A 54 -9.19 -21.80 -22.05
C THR A 54 -9.78 -20.42 -21.76
N PRO A 55 -10.94 -20.08 -22.35
CA PRO A 55 -11.68 -18.88 -21.95
C PRO A 55 -11.95 -18.79 -20.43
N GLU A 56 -12.28 -19.91 -19.81
CA GLU A 56 -12.54 -20.04 -18.38
C GLU A 56 -11.28 -19.74 -17.55
N ASP A 57 -10.13 -20.29 -17.94
CA ASP A 57 -8.85 -20.01 -17.27
C ASP A 57 -8.51 -18.52 -17.32
N CYS A 58 -8.70 -17.89 -18.49
CA CYS A 58 -8.49 -16.44 -18.63
C CYS A 58 -9.42 -15.66 -17.70
N ALA A 59 -10.70 -16.02 -17.59
CA ALA A 59 -11.63 -15.34 -16.68
C ALA A 59 -11.19 -15.48 -15.21
N GLN A 60 -10.78 -16.67 -14.80
CA GLN A 60 -10.30 -16.93 -13.44
C GLN A 60 -9.02 -16.14 -13.14
N ILE A 61 -8.02 -16.20 -14.03
CA ILE A 61 -6.77 -15.45 -13.88
C ILE A 61 -7.04 -13.95 -13.82
N SER A 62 -7.91 -13.43 -14.68
CA SER A 62 -8.29 -12.01 -14.68
C SER A 62 -8.89 -11.60 -13.32
N TYR A 63 -9.80 -12.41 -12.78
CA TYR A 63 -10.39 -12.17 -11.46
C TYR A 63 -9.35 -12.21 -10.34
N ARG A 64 -8.46 -13.22 -10.36
CA ARG A 64 -7.37 -13.38 -9.39
C ARG A 64 -6.40 -12.20 -9.43
N LEU A 65 -5.98 -11.75 -10.60
CA LEU A 65 -5.16 -10.54 -10.75
C LEU A 65 -5.88 -9.28 -10.25
N ALA A 66 -7.19 -9.15 -10.49
CA ALA A 66 -7.97 -8.02 -9.96
C ALA A 66 -8.05 -8.03 -8.42
N GLN A 67 -8.22 -9.21 -7.81
CA GLN A 67 -8.15 -9.36 -6.34
C GLN A 67 -6.78 -8.94 -5.80
N TYR A 68 -5.69 -9.30 -6.48
CA TYR A 68 -4.36 -8.89 -6.07
C TYR A 68 -4.14 -7.38 -6.24
N ALA A 69 -4.61 -6.78 -7.33
CA ALA A 69 -4.60 -5.32 -7.52
C ALA A 69 -5.33 -4.59 -6.39
N PHE A 70 -6.49 -5.10 -5.98
CA PHE A 70 -7.25 -4.57 -4.85
C PHE A 70 -6.47 -4.65 -3.53
N TYR A 71 -5.81 -5.78 -3.26
CA TYR A 71 -4.94 -5.93 -2.10
C TYR A 71 -3.77 -4.92 -2.10
N LEU A 72 -3.12 -4.73 -3.25
CA LEU A 72 -2.05 -3.74 -3.40
C LEU A 72 -2.55 -2.32 -3.15
N GLN A 73 -3.75 -1.99 -3.66
CA GLN A 73 -4.34 -0.67 -3.43
C GLN A 73 -4.64 -0.43 -1.95
N ARG A 74 -5.19 -1.41 -1.22
CA ARG A 74 -5.41 -1.30 0.23
C ARG A 74 -4.10 -1.12 0.98
N THR A 75 -3.08 -1.88 0.62
CA THR A 75 -1.74 -1.77 1.23
C THR A 75 -1.15 -0.39 0.99
N LEU A 76 -1.25 0.15 -0.23
CA LEU A 76 -0.81 1.52 -0.54
C LEU A 76 -1.58 2.56 0.27
N ASN A 77 -2.90 2.44 0.35
CA ASN A 77 -3.75 3.36 1.14
C ASN A 77 -3.37 3.37 2.63
N ARG A 78 -3.07 2.19 3.19
CA ARG A 78 -2.58 2.06 4.56
C ARG A 78 -1.26 2.81 4.76
N GLU A 79 -0.30 2.64 3.87
CA GLU A 79 0.98 3.35 3.97
C GLU A 79 0.82 4.88 3.80
N ILE A 80 -0.10 5.33 2.95
CA ILE A 80 -0.47 6.75 2.85
C ILE A 80 -1.01 7.28 4.18
N ALA A 81 -1.93 6.55 4.80
CA ALA A 81 -2.50 6.94 6.09
C ALA A 81 -1.42 7.02 7.18
N ARG A 82 -0.53 6.02 7.25
CA ARG A 82 0.61 5.99 8.19
C ARG A 82 1.58 7.16 7.97
N HIS A 83 1.91 7.46 6.72
CA HIS A 83 2.76 8.58 6.36
C HIS A 83 2.16 9.91 6.84
N ASN A 84 0.89 10.15 6.48
CA ASN A 84 0.19 11.40 6.80
C ASN A 84 0.02 11.57 8.30
N TRP A 85 -0.37 10.52 9.02
CA TRP A 85 -0.47 10.52 10.47
C TRP A 85 0.87 10.88 11.13
N ALA A 86 1.96 10.23 10.70
CA ALA A 86 3.28 10.50 11.27
C ALA A 86 3.75 11.93 10.97
N GLU A 87 3.48 12.45 9.76
CA GLU A 87 3.79 13.81 9.38
C GLU A 87 3.07 14.86 10.23
N GLU A 88 1.77 14.73 10.43
CA GLU A 88 1.01 15.66 11.26
C GLU A 88 1.43 15.56 12.74
N THR A 89 1.60 14.33 13.25
CA THR A 89 2.02 14.11 14.64
C THR A 89 3.42 14.68 14.92
N ILE A 90 4.34 14.64 13.94
CA ILE A 90 5.65 15.29 14.06
C ILE A 90 5.49 16.79 14.24
N LYS A 91 4.66 17.44 13.42
CA LYS A 91 4.44 18.90 13.49
C LYS A 91 3.91 19.31 14.86
N GLU A 92 2.93 18.59 15.39
CA GLU A 92 2.39 18.80 16.73
C GLU A 92 3.46 18.59 17.81
N THR A 93 4.25 17.52 17.69
CA THR A 93 5.28 17.15 18.70
C THR A 93 6.38 18.20 18.82
N ILE A 94 6.75 18.86 17.72
CA ILE A 94 7.84 19.87 17.72
C ILE A 94 7.33 21.32 17.78
N ALA A 95 6.02 21.54 17.81
CA ALA A 95 5.41 22.87 17.64
C ALA A 95 5.92 23.89 18.67
N ASP A 96 6.05 23.48 19.93
CA ASP A 96 6.46 24.37 21.02
C ASP A 96 7.97 24.67 21.01
N GLU A 97 8.78 23.77 20.45
CA GLU A 97 10.24 23.88 20.47
C GLU A 97 10.84 24.37 19.15
N ILE A 98 10.10 24.36 18.04
CA ILE A 98 10.62 24.68 16.71
C ILE A 98 11.24 26.08 16.65
N ASN A 99 10.70 27.04 17.41
CA ASN A 99 11.20 28.41 17.45
C ASN A 99 12.51 28.57 18.24
N ASN A 100 12.90 27.56 19.03
CA ASN A 100 14.17 27.55 19.76
C ASN A 100 15.37 27.23 18.85
N TYR A 101 15.13 26.67 17.67
CA TYR A 101 16.17 26.28 16.72
C TYR A 101 16.45 27.39 15.68
N LYS A 102 17.73 27.59 15.37
CA LYS A 102 18.19 28.57 14.37
C LYS A 102 18.02 28.01 12.96
N GLY A 103 17.62 28.82 12.00
CA GLY A 103 17.48 28.42 10.60
C GLY A 103 16.71 29.46 9.80
N TYR A 104 16.97 29.52 8.50
CA TYR A 104 16.33 30.48 7.59
C TYR A 104 14.90 30.08 7.25
N GLY A 105 14.60 28.77 7.25
CA GLY A 105 13.29 28.24 6.90
C GLY A 105 12.73 27.25 7.92
N PHE A 106 11.42 27.01 7.82
CA PHE A 106 10.70 26.03 8.63
C PHE A 106 11.33 24.62 8.55
N VAL A 107 11.80 24.22 7.37
CA VAL A 107 12.39 22.89 7.13
C VAL A 107 13.65 22.67 7.96
N GLU A 108 14.60 23.63 7.95
CA GLU A 108 15.86 23.51 8.70
C GLU A 108 15.63 23.46 10.21
N LYS A 109 14.69 24.28 10.71
CA LYS A 109 14.29 24.29 12.12
C LYS A 109 13.61 22.98 12.50
N SER A 110 12.71 22.49 11.66
CA SER A 110 12.00 21.22 11.88
C SER A 110 12.97 20.04 11.95
N LEU A 111 13.96 19.98 11.05
CA LEU A 111 14.97 18.91 11.05
C LEU A 111 15.81 18.91 12.34
N GLN A 112 16.16 20.09 12.86
CA GLN A 112 16.84 20.20 14.15
C GLN A 112 15.96 19.75 15.30
N ALA A 113 14.72 20.24 15.39
CA ALA A 113 13.77 19.85 16.42
C ALA A 113 13.54 18.34 16.44
N ILE A 114 13.31 17.73 15.26
CA ILE A 114 13.15 16.27 15.12
C ILE A 114 14.39 15.52 15.62
N LYS A 115 15.60 16.03 15.35
CA LYS A 115 16.85 15.37 15.76
C LYS A 115 17.05 15.38 17.29
N HIS A 116 16.51 16.38 17.97
CA HIS A 116 16.67 16.59 19.41
C HIS A 116 15.48 16.09 20.25
N ASN A 117 14.45 15.55 19.60
CA ASN A 117 13.26 15.00 20.24
C ASN A 117 13.07 13.51 19.89
N ASP A 118 13.24 12.63 20.87
CA ASP A 118 13.20 11.18 20.66
C ASP A 118 11.87 10.68 20.06
N ARG A 119 10.74 11.29 20.46
CA ARG A 119 9.41 10.96 19.94
C ARG A 119 9.29 11.39 18.47
N ALA A 120 9.68 12.62 18.15
CA ALA A 120 9.67 13.12 16.78
C ALA A 120 10.62 12.31 15.86
N LEU A 121 11.78 11.91 16.37
CA LEU A 121 12.73 11.06 15.66
C LEU A 121 12.14 9.67 15.37
N SER A 122 11.44 9.08 16.34
CA SER A 122 10.73 7.81 16.19
C SER A 122 9.63 7.91 15.12
N LEU A 123 8.80 8.95 15.16
CA LEU A 123 7.78 9.23 14.13
C LEU A 123 8.39 9.47 12.76
N SER A 124 9.54 10.15 12.68
CA SER A 124 10.26 10.40 11.42
C SER A 124 10.72 9.10 10.75
N LYS A 125 11.12 8.09 11.54
CA LYS A 125 11.44 6.74 11.01
C LYS A 125 10.20 6.07 10.41
N ILE A 126 9.05 6.16 11.09
CA ILE A 126 7.77 5.63 10.59
C ILE A 126 7.39 6.32 9.28
N LYS A 127 7.38 7.67 9.26
CA LYS A 127 7.10 8.48 8.06
C LYS A 127 7.98 8.05 6.88
N ARG A 128 9.30 7.97 7.09
CA ARG A 128 10.25 7.58 6.04
C ARG A 128 9.98 6.16 5.53
N TYR A 129 9.73 5.21 6.42
CA TYR A 129 9.48 3.83 6.01
C TYR A 129 8.18 3.69 5.22
N ALA A 130 7.10 4.34 5.67
CA ALA A 130 5.83 4.40 4.96
C ALA A 130 5.99 5.02 3.56
N GLN A 131 6.71 6.13 3.44
CA GLN A 131 7.01 6.75 2.15
C GLN A 131 7.72 5.77 1.19
N GLN A 132 8.75 5.06 1.67
CA GLN A 132 9.47 4.09 0.83
C GLN A 132 8.54 2.97 0.34
N ARG A 133 7.59 2.51 1.17
CA ARG A 133 6.60 1.51 0.76
C ARG A 133 5.60 2.08 -0.23
N MET A 134 5.14 3.32 -0.03
CA MET A 134 4.28 4.03 -1.00
C MET A 134 4.96 4.15 -2.36
N ASP A 135 6.22 4.61 -2.40
CA ASP A 135 6.99 4.77 -3.64
C ASP A 135 7.12 3.45 -4.39
N ARG A 136 7.30 2.34 -3.66
CA ARG A 136 7.41 0.99 -4.23
C ARG A 136 6.09 0.45 -4.76
N LEU A 137 4.98 0.79 -4.12
CA LEU A 137 3.64 0.32 -4.49
C LEU A 137 2.93 1.23 -5.49
N SER A 138 3.41 2.46 -5.65
CA SER A 138 2.84 3.45 -6.55
C SER A 138 2.72 2.88 -7.96
N TYR A 139 1.54 3.07 -8.56
CA TYR A 139 1.15 2.53 -9.86
C TYR A 139 1.08 1.00 -9.99
N LEU A 140 1.60 0.20 -9.05
CA LEU A 140 1.56 -1.27 -9.17
C LEU A 140 0.14 -1.82 -9.18
N ALA A 141 -0.75 -1.31 -8.32
CA ALA A 141 -2.16 -1.72 -8.30
C ALA A 141 -2.82 -1.51 -9.67
N ASN A 142 -2.59 -0.35 -10.29
CA ASN A 142 -3.12 -0.03 -11.61
C ASN A 142 -2.50 -0.91 -12.71
N THR A 143 -1.19 -1.14 -12.67
CA THR A 143 -0.50 -2.03 -13.62
C THR A 143 -1.04 -3.45 -13.56
N VAL A 144 -1.24 -4.00 -12.35
CA VAL A 144 -1.82 -5.34 -12.17
C VAL A 144 -3.28 -5.39 -12.65
N LYS A 145 -4.06 -4.32 -12.40
CA LYS A 145 -5.42 -4.22 -12.94
C LYS A 145 -5.43 -4.21 -14.48
N ASN A 146 -4.50 -3.49 -15.10
CA ASN A 146 -4.36 -3.49 -16.56
C ASN A 146 -4.03 -4.88 -17.10
N LEU A 147 -3.16 -5.65 -16.43
CA LEU A 147 -2.89 -7.05 -16.79
C LEU A 147 -4.16 -7.91 -16.70
N SER A 148 -4.95 -7.73 -15.63
CA SER A 148 -6.25 -8.38 -15.47
C SER A 148 -7.20 -8.07 -16.65
N ASP A 149 -7.26 -6.81 -17.10
CA ASP A 149 -8.13 -6.39 -18.20
C ASP A 149 -7.65 -6.91 -19.56
N ILE A 150 -6.32 -7.03 -19.77
CA ILE A 150 -5.74 -7.65 -20.97
C ILE A 150 -6.15 -9.12 -21.05
N ILE A 151 -6.00 -9.88 -19.96
CA ILE A 151 -6.41 -11.30 -19.93
C ILE A 151 -7.92 -11.45 -20.18
N LEU A 152 -8.74 -10.53 -19.66
CA LEU A 152 -10.18 -10.52 -19.96
C LEU A 152 -10.48 -10.24 -21.44
N SER A 153 -9.66 -9.42 -22.10
CA SER A 153 -9.77 -9.18 -23.55
C SER A 153 -9.40 -10.44 -24.35
N VAL A 154 -8.37 -11.17 -23.93
CA VAL A 154 -7.98 -12.47 -24.51
C VAL A 154 -9.13 -13.48 -24.39
N GLN A 155 -9.77 -13.55 -23.21
CA GLN A 155 -10.95 -14.38 -22.98
C GLN A 155 -12.05 -14.10 -24.01
N LYS A 156 -12.45 -12.82 -24.17
CA LYS A 156 -13.47 -12.40 -25.14
C LYS A 156 -13.11 -12.77 -26.58
N THR A 157 -11.83 -12.73 -26.92
CA THR A 157 -11.33 -13.07 -28.25
C THR A 157 -11.44 -14.56 -28.52
N LYS A 158 -11.02 -15.41 -27.55
CA LYS A 158 -11.13 -16.87 -27.66
C LYS A 158 -12.57 -17.35 -27.80
N VAL A 159 -13.49 -16.80 -27.01
CA VAL A 159 -14.93 -17.12 -27.12
C VAL A 159 -15.48 -16.79 -28.51
N LYS A 160 -15.12 -15.65 -29.09
CA LYS A 160 -15.60 -15.23 -30.43
C LYS A 160 -15.09 -16.13 -31.55
N HIS A 161 -13.90 -16.70 -31.40
CA HIS A 161 -13.27 -17.54 -32.43
C HIS A 161 -13.51 -19.05 -32.23
N GLY A 162 -14.32 -19.46 -31.25
CA GLY A 162 -14.71 -20.85 -31.06
C GLY A 162 -13.51 -21.79 -30.83
N SER A 163 -12.48 -21.29 -30.14
CA SER A 163 -11.27 -22.05 -29.76
C SER A 163 -11.31 -22.43 -28.28
#